data_AF-A0A1V5ABT3-F1
#
_entry.id   AF-A0A1V5ABT3-F1
#
_cell.length_a   1.000
_cell.length_b   1.000
_cell.length_c   1.000
_cell.angle_alpha   90.00
_cell.angle_beta   90.00
_cell.angle_gamma   90.00
#
_symmetry.space_group_name_H-M   'P 1'
#
loop_
_entity.id
_entity.type
_entity.pdbx_description
1 polymer ?
#
loop_
_entity_poly.entity_id
_entity_poly.type
_entity_poly.pdbx_seq_one_letter_code
_entity_poly.pdbx_strand_id
1 'polypeptide(L)'
;MKGNLSRKAEDYLEAIYVISQEKGVVRIRDICKQLGTKPPTVVEMVKKLNDQGYLVYKKNEGVSLTAEGEEIGRVIEDRHSTIFAFLKFIGVPEKIADEDACVIEHELHPKTVEQIKSLVSFIQTAPDRPQWLDHFAIYCDLGKHPCRKDEISSKLMRATGKERISGE
;
A
#
# COMPACT_ATOMS: atom_id res chain seq x y z
N MET A 1 7.23 -6.29 -16.25
CA MET A 1 8.08 -7.22 -15.48
C MET A 1 8.65 -8.27 -16.42
N LYS A 2 9.90 -8.71 -16.21
CA LYS A 2 10.50 -9.86 -16.94
C LYS A 2 10.06 -11.12 -16.21
N GLY A 3 9.42 -12.04 -16.94
CA GLY A 3 8.80 -13.26 -16.42
C GLY A 3 7.29 -13.07 -16.24
N ASN A 4 6.46 -13.75 -17.05
CA ASN A 4 4.99 -13.73 -16.89
C ASN A 4 4.61 -14.58 -15.66
N LEU A 5 4.84 -14.07 -14.46
CA LEU A 5 4.17 -14.58 -13.27
C LEU A 5 2.69 -14.19 -13.33
N SER A 6 1.84 -15.06 -12.79
CA SER A 6 0.44 -14.69 -12.55
C SER A 6 0.35 -13.75 -11.36
N ARG A 7 -0.66 -12.87 -11.30
CA ARG A 7 -0.93 -12.05 -10.10
C ARG A 7 -0.91 -12.85 -8.80
N LYS A 8 -1.56 -14.02 -8.78
CA LYS A 8 -1.52 -14.92 -7.60
C LYS A 8 -0.13 -15.38 -7.18
N ALA A 9 0.83 -15.45 -8.09
CA ALA A 9 2.20 -15.81 -7.76
C ALA A 9 2.95 -14.59 -7.20
N GLU A 10 2.68 -13.41 -7.77
CA GLU A 10 3.15 -12.11 -7.29
C GLU A 10 2.65 -11.84 -5.86
N ASP A 11 1.35 -11.97 -5.59
CA ASP A 11 0.75 -11.84 -4.24
C ASP A 11 1.46 -12.73 -3.19
N TYR A 12 1.88 -13.94 -3.60
CA TYR A 12 2.59 -14.85 -2.69
C TYR A 12 4.01 -14.40 -2.42
N LEU A 13 4.73 -13.91 -3.44
CA LEU A 13 6.09 -13.42 -3.27
C LEU A 13 6.11 -12.14 -2.42
N GLU A 14 5.16 -11.25 -2.64
CA GLU A 14 4.93 -10.07 -1.81
C GLU A 14 4.63 -10.46 -0.36
N ALA A 15 3.63 -11.32 -0.11
CA ALA A 15 3.28 -11.74 1.25
C ALA A 15 4.45 -12.40 1.98
N ILE A 16 5.22 -13.26 1.30
CA ILE A 16 6.42 -13.89 1.88
C ILE A 16 7.47 -12.84 2.17
N TYR A 17 7.68 -11.87 1.27
CA TYR A 17 8.61 -10.76 1.47
C TYR A 17 8.24 -9.95 2.72
N VAL A 18 7.00 -9.46 2.81
CA VAL A 18 6.51 -8.70 3.96
C VAL A 18 6.69 -9.46 5.28
N ILE A 19 6.27 -10.74 5.34
CA ILE A 19 6.43 -11.56 6.55
C ILE A 19 7.92 -11.77 6.89
N SER A 20 8.78 -11.93 5.89
CA SER A 20 10.22 -12.13 6.11
C SER A 20 10.89 -10.90 6.71
N GLN A 21 10.45 -9.69 6.34
CA GLN A 21 10.95 -8.45 6.92
C GLN A 21 10.52 -8.28 8.39
N GLU A 22 9.38 -8.83 8.79
CA GLU A 22 8.89 -8.76 10.17
C GLU A 22 9.51 -9.82 11.10
N LYS A 23 9.68 -11.05 10.61
CA LYS A 23 9.94 -12.24 11.46
C LYS A 23 11.15 -13.06 11.04
N GLY A 24 11.76 -12.78 9.88
CA GLY A 24 12.80 -13.59 9.25
C GLY A 24 12.29 -14.91 8.67
N VAL A 25 11.85 -15.84 9.53
CA VAL A 25 11.39 -17.17 9.10
C VAL A 25 9.89 -17.16 8.77
N VAL A 26 9.55 -17.42 7.51
CA VAL A 26 8.16 -17.47 7.04
C VAL A 26 7.60 -18.90 7.16
N ARG A 27 6.44 -19.06 7.81
CA ARG A 27 5.73 -20.35 7.89
C ARG A 27 4.47 -20.33 7.04
N ILE A 28 4.04 -21.53 6.60
CA ILE A 28 2.78 -21.72 5.86
C ILE A 28 1.59 -21.07 6.56
N ARG A 29 1.52 -21.17 7.90
CA ARG A 29 0.44 -20.55 8.69
C ARG A 29 0.45 -19.02 8.60
N ASP A 30 1.62 -18.39 8.54
CA ASP A 30 1.73 -16.94 8.40
C ASP A 30 1.22 -16.52 7.01
N ILE A 31 1.62 -17.24 5.95
CA ILE A 31 1.15 -17.00 4.57
C ILE A 31 -0.37 -17.19 4.47
N CYS A 32 -0.92 -18.25 5.08
CA CYS A 32 -2.37 -18.48 5.13
C CYS A 32 -3.11 -17.31 5.78
N LYS A 33 -2.57 -16.76 6.87
CA LYS A 33 -3.17 -15.63 7.58
C LYS A 33 -3.11 -14.37 6.73
N GLN A 34 -1.97 -14.08 6.11
CA GLN A 34 -1.76 -12.89 5.29
C GLN A 34 -2.68 -12.88 4.07
N LEU A 35 -2.77 -14.00 3.36
CA LEU A 35 -3.52 -14.10 2.09
C LEU A 35 -4.94 -14.63 2.25
N GLY A 36 -5.42 -14.84 3.47
CA GLY A 36 -6.74 -15.43 3.74
C GLY A 36 -6.98 -16.80 3.06
N THR A 37 -5.91 -17.55 2.78
CA THR A 37 -5.94 -18.73 1.91
C THR A 37 -5.71 -20.02 2.70
N LYS A 38 -6.39 -21.12 2.30
CA LYS A 38 -6.32 -22.42 2.98
C LYS A 38 -4.93 -23.07 2.85
N PRO A 39 -4.46 -23.83 3.86
CA PRO A 39 -3.13 -24.45 3.84
C PRO A 39 -2.80 -25.31 2.61
N PRO A 40 -3.71 -26.17 2.08
CA PRO A 40 -3.40 -26.97 0.90
C PRO A 40 -3.07 -26.11 -0.33
N THR A 41 -3.83 -25.04 -0.55
CA THR A 41 -3.59 -24.08 -1.64
C THR A 41 -2.27 -23.33 -1.46
N VAL A 42 -1.95 -22.92 -0.23
CA VAL A 42 -0.67 -22.26 0.05
C VAL A 42 0.50 -23.20 -0.22
N VAL A 43 0.42 -24.45 0.26
CA VAL A 43 1.49 -25.44 0.05
C VAL A 43 1.68 -25.75 -1.44
N GLU A 44 0.60 -25.84 -2.20
CA GLU A 44 0.66 -26.04 -3.66
C GLU A 44 1.41 -24.90 -4.35
N MET A 45 1.04 -23.64 -4.06
CA MET A 45 1.69 -22.47 -4.66
C MET A 45 3.15 -22.32 -4.22
N VAL A 46 3.45 -22.55 -2.93
CA VAL A 46 4.82 -22.49 -2.40
C VAL A 46 5.71 -23.53 -3.07
N LYS A 47 5.23 -24.77 -3.27
CA LYS A 47 5.98 -25.79 -4.02
C LYS A 47 6.21 -25.37 -5.46
N LYS A 48 5.19 -24.85 -6.14
CA LYS A 48 5.32 -24.35 -7.51
C LYS A 48 6.38 -23.26 -7.62
N LEU A 49 6.37 -22.26 -6.73
CA LEU A 49 7.34 -21.17 -6.71
C LEU A 49 8.75 -21.64 -6.34
N ASN A 50 8.86 -22.65 -5.47
CA ASN A 50 10.14 -23.32 -5.18
C ASN A 50 10.70 -24.02 -6.43
N ASP A 51 9.88 -24.77 -7.15
CA ASP A 51 10.29 -25.49 -8.36
C ASP A 51 10.66 -24.52 -9.50
N GLN A 52 10.08 -23.31 -9.48
CA GLN A 52 10.42 -22.22 -10.39
C GLN A 52 11.65 -21.40 -9.97
N GLY A 53 12.24 -21.66 -8.79
CA GLY A 53 13.46 -21.01 -8.33
C GLY A 53 13.26 -19.67 -7.60
N TYR A 54 12.03 -19.27 -7.28
CA TYR A 54 11.75 -18.02 -6.54
C TYR A 54 11.80 -18.20 -5.02
N LEU A 55 11.65 -19.44 -4.53
CA LEU A 55 11.63 -19.77 -3.11
C LEU A 55 12.56 -20.95 -2.82
N VAL A 56 12.95 -21.06 -1.55
CA VAL A 56 13.46 -22.29 -0.95
C VAL A 56 12.43 -22.73 0.09
N TYR A 57 11.76 -23.85 -0.18
CA TYR A 57 10.81 -24.44 0.75
C TYR A 57 11.37 -25.72 1.38
N LYS A 58 11.41 -25.73 2.71
CA LYS A 58 11.79 -26.91 3.49
C LYS A 58 10.76 -27.16 4.58
N LYS A 59 10.14 -28.34 4.55
CA LYS A 59 8.99 -28.70 5.40
C LYS A 59 9.15 -28.34 6.88
N ASN A 60 10.35 -28.48 7.45
CA ASN A 60 10.62 -28.22 8.86
C ASN A 60 11.31 -26.88 9.14
N GLU A 61 11.85 -26.20 8.11
CA GLU A 61 12.60 -24.95 8.27
C GLU A 61 11.77 -23.72 7.85
N GLY A 62 10.74 -23.90 7.02
CA GLY A 62 9.87 -22.83 6.54
C GLY A 62 10.10 -22.50 5.07
N VAL A 63 9.76 -21.27 4.71
CA VAL A 63 9.88 -20.71 3.37
C VAL A 63 10.83 -19.52 3.43
N SER A 64 11.78 -19.45 2.50
CA SER A 64 12.61 -18.26 2.28
C SER A 64 12.62 -17.88 0.80
N LEU A 65 12.79 -16.60 0.52
CA LEU A 65 12.93 -16.10 -0.85
C LEU A 65 14.34 -16.41 -1.38
N THR A 66 14.46 -16.68 -2.67
CA THR A 66 15.72 -16.53 -3.38
C THR A 66 15.93 -15.06 -3.72
N ALA A 67 17.13 -14.67 -4.18
CA ALA A 67 17.38 -13.30 -4.61
C ALA A 67 16.39 -12.82 -5.70
N GLU A 68 15.98 -13.72 -6.60
CA GLU A 68 15.01 -13.40 -7.64
C GLU A 68 13.59 -13.24 -7.08
N GLY A 69 13.16 -14.13 -6.18
CA GLY A 69 11.87 -14.00 -5.51
C GLY A 69 11.78 -12.75 -4.63
N GLU A 70 12.88 -12.41 -3.94
CA GLU A 70 12.97 -11.23 -3.09
C GLU A 70 12.85 -9.94 -3.90
N GLU A 71 13.53 -9.85 -5.05
CA GLU A 71 13.41 -8.68 -5.92
C GLU A 71 11.98 -8.47 -6.41
N ILE A 72 11.29 -9.56 -6.78
CA ILE A 72 9.89 -9.49 -7.23
C ILE A 72 8.98 -9.06 -6.08
N GLY A 73 9.07 -9.73 -4.93
CA GLY A 73 8.26 -9.41 -3.75
C GLY A 73 8.46 -7.97 -3.28
N ARG A 74 9.72 -7.50 -3.26
CA ARG A 74 10.08 -6.11 -2.93
C ARG A 74 9.48 -5.11 -3.92
N VAL A 75 9.51 -5.40 -5.22
CA VAL A 75 8.96 -4.52 -6.24
C VAL A 75 7.45 -4.42 -6.12
N ILE A 76 6.75 -5.51 -5.83
CA ILE A 76 5.29 -5.50 -5.64
C ILE A 76 4.94 -4.68 -4.39
N GLU A 77 5.56 -4.99 -3.24
CA GLU A 77 5.34 -4.23 -2.00
C GLU A 77 5.65 -2.72 -2.15
N ASP A 78 6.70 -2.36 -2.91
CA ASP A 78 6.99 -0.95 -3.21
C ASP A 78 5.88 -0.28 -4.03
N ARG A 79 5.21 -1.04 -4.91
CA ARG A 79 4.06 -0.56 -5.68
C ARG A 79 2.82 -0.48 -4.79
N HIS A 80 2.50 -1.51 -4.00
CA HIS A 80 1.41 -1.52 -3.01
C HIS A 80 1.49 -0.28 -2.14
N SER A 81 2.60 -0.13 -1.42
CA SER A 81 2.82 0.96 -0.45
C SER A 81 2.79 2.34 -1.10
N THR A 82 3.30 2.48 -2.33
CA THR A 82 3.20 3.72 -3.10
C THR A 82 1.75 4.08 -3.41
N ILE A 83 0.97 3.12 -3.92
CA ILE A 83 -0.43 3.35 -4.32
C ILE A 83 -1.29 3.58 -3.07
N PHE A 84 -1.09 2.77 -2.03
CA PHE A 84 -1.76 2.93 -0.74
C PHE A 84 -1.54 4.34 -0.17
N ALA A 85 -0.29 4.81 -0.10
CA ALA A 85 0.02 6.15 0.38
C ALA A 85 -0.63 7.25 -0.47
N PHE A 86 -0.64 7.09 -1.79
CA PHE A 86 -1.33 8.01 -2.69
C PHE A 86 -2.84 8.06 -2.45
N LEU A 87 -3.50 6.90 -2.34
CA LEU A 87 -4.93 6.80 -2.08
C LEU A 87 -5.30 7.45 -0.74
N LYS A 88 -4.45 7.26 0.28
CA LYS A 88 -4.58 7.95 1.58
C LYS A 88 -4.47 9.47 1.44
N PHE A 89 -3.56 9.99 0.61
CA PHE A 89 -3.44 11.44 0.40
C PHE A 89 -4.65 12.08 -0.25
N ILE A 90 -5.33 11.35 -1.14
CA ILE A 90 -6.58 11.82 -1.76
C ILE A 90 -7.83 11.50 -0.93
N GLY A 91 -7.67 11.09 0.32
CA GLY A 91 -8.77 10.94 1.28
C GLY A 91 -9.52 9.61 1.21
N VAL A 92 -9.00 8.59 0.53
CA VAL A 92 -9.62 7.26 0.55
C VAL A 92 -9.47 6.66 1.96
N PRO A 93 -10.56 6.10 2.55
CA PRO A 93 -10.49 5.42 3.84
C PRO A 93 -9.47 4.28 3.82
N GLU A 94 -8.73 4.12 4.92
CA GLU A 94 -7.56 3.22 4.99
C GLU A 94 -7.81 1.82 4.47
N LYS A 95 -8.89 1.19 4.93
CA LYS A 95 -9.26 -0.16 4.52
C LYS A 95 -9.50 -0.26 3.01
N ILE A 96 -10.18 0.75 2.43
CA ILE A 96 -10.46 0.78 1.00
C ILE A 96 -9.18 1.06 0.22
N ALA A 97 -8.33 1.95 0.72
CA ALA A 97 -7.05 2.28 0.10
C ALA A 97 -6.14 1.04 0.02
N ASP A 98 -6.13 0.20 1.06
CA ASP A 98 -5.35 -1.05 1.09
C ASP A 98 -5.93 -2.07 0.09
N GLU A 99 -7.24 -2.32 0.13
CA GLU A 99 -7.92 -3.23 -0.80
C GLU A 99 -7.73 -2.80 -2.27
N ASP A 100 -7.87 -1.51 -2.57
CA ASP A 100 -7.70 -0.97 -3.92
C ASP A 100 -6.21 -1.00 -4.36
N ALA A 101 -5.27 -0.72 -3.46
CA ALA A 101 -3.85 -0.77 -3.77
C ALA A 101 -3.41 -2.18 -4.21
N CYS A 102 -3.85 -3.24 -3.52
CA CYS A 102 -3.60 -4.63 -3.91
C CYS A 102 -4.11 -4.96 -5.32
N VAL A 103 -5.20 -4.33 -5.77
CA VAL A 103 -5.73 -4.58 -7.12
C VAL A 103 -4.95 -3.78 -8.16
N ILE A 104 -4.67 -2.51 -7.86
CA ILE A 104 -4.10 -1.54 -8.80
C ILE A 104 -2.61 -1.83 -9.06
N GLU A 105 -1.88 -2.32 -8.07
CA GLU A 105 -0.44 -2.54 -8.15
C GLU A 105 -0.01 -3.48 -9.26
N HIS A 106 -0.86 -4.43 -9.66
CA HIS A 106 -0.53 -5.39 -10.74
C HIS A 106 -0.80 -4.83 -12.14
N GLU A 107 -1.58 -3.74 -12.22
CA GLU A 107 -2.16 -3.26 -13.49
C GLU A 107 -1.50 -1.99 -14.02
N LEU A 108 -0.93 -1.17 -13.14
CA LEU A 108 -0.39 0.11 -13.57
C LEU A 108 0.91 -0.05 -14.35
N HIS A 109 1.03 0.72 -15.43
CA HIS A 109 2.30 0.86 -16.13
C HIS A 109 3.40 1.34 -15.16
N PRO A 110 4.64 0.82 -15.22
CA PRO A 110 5.72 1.21 -14.31
C PRO A 110 5.95 2.72 -14.24
N LYS A 111 5.83 3.42 -15.38
CA LYS A 111 5.95 4.88 -15.44
C LYS A 111 4.89 5.62 -14.63
N THR A 112 3.67 5.09 -14.56
CA THR A 112 2.59 5.66 -13.75
C THR A 112 2.93 5.53 -12.27
N VAL A 113 3.38 4.34 -11.84
CA VAL A 113 3.76 4.14 -10.44
C VAL A 113 4.95 4.99 -10.05
N GLU A 114 5.96 5.15 -10.92
CA GLU A 114 7.10 6.04 -10.67
C GLU A 114 6.67 7.50 -10.45
N GLN A 115 5.69 7.98 -11.23
CA GLN A 115 5.18 9.33 -11.07
C GLN A 115 4.36 9.50 -9.79
N ILE A 116 3.54 8.49 -9.44
CA ILE A 116 2.81 8.47 -8.16
C ILE A 116 3.80 8.47 -6.99
N LYS A 117 4.84 7.63 -7.07
CA LYS A 117 5.91 7.56 -6.06
C LYS A 117 6.60 8.92 -5.87
N SER A 118 6.88 9.61 -6.97
CA SER A 118 7.47 10.95 -6.94
C SER A 118 6.55 11.95 -6.24
N LEU A 119 5.24 11.91 -6.50
CA LEU A 119 4.25 12.75 -5.82
C LEU A 119 4.14 12.42 -4.33
N VAL A 120 4.05 11.14 -3.98
CA VAL A 120 4.01 10.65 -2.60
C VAL A 120 5.25 11.12 -1.83
N SER A 121 6.43 10.91 -2.41
CA SER A 121 7.70 11.36 -1.83
C SER A 121 7.72 12.88 -1.66
N PHE A 122 7.35 13.64 -2.69
CA PHE A 122 7.27 15.10 -2.60
C PHE A 122 6.38 15.57 -1.44
N ILE A 123 5.22 14.95 -1.24
CA ILE A 123 4.31 15.30 -0.14
C ILE A 123 4.92 14.91 1.23
N GLN A 124 5.47 13.70 1.35
CA GLN A 124 6.01 13.17 2.61
C GLN A 124 7.28 13.90 3.07
N THR A 125 8.10 14.36 2.14
CA THR A 125 9.37 15.04 2.44
C THR A 125 9.26 16.56 2.37
N ALA A 126 8.07 17.12 2.13
CA ALA A 126 7.86 18.56 2.16
C ALA A 126 8.14 19.12 3.56
N PRO A 127 8.80 20.28 3.70
CA PRO A 127 9.10 20.87 5.00
C PRO A 127 7.82 21.23 5.78
N ASP A 128 6.79 21.64 5.06
CA ASP A 128 5.45 21.89 5.57
C ASP A 128 4.43 21.04 4.80
N ARG A 129 3.34 20.65 5.48
CA ARG A 129 2.23 19.96 4.81
C ARG A 129 1.69 20.86 3.68
N PRO A 130 1.63 20.39 2.43
CA PRO A 130 1.15 21.22 1.34
C PRO A 130 -0.29 21.69 1.56
N GLN A 131 -0.50 23.01 1.61
CA GLN A 131 -1.80 23.63 1.90
C GLN A 131 -2.92 23.11 0.98
N TRP A 132 -2.59 22.78 -0.27
CA TRP A 132 -3.57 22.27 -1.22
C TRP A 132 -4.17 20.92 -0.82
N LEU A 133 -3.52 20.11 0.03
CA LEU A 133 -4.11 18.88 0.57
C LEU A 133 -5.26 19.18 1.53
N ASP A 134 -5.08 20.17 2.39
CA ASP A 134 -6.14 20.61 3.30
C ASP A 134 -7.27 21.28 2.52
N HIS A 135 -6.93 22.04 1.48
CA HIS A 135 -7.92 22.58 0.55
C HIS A 135 -8.70 21.50 -0.18
N PHE A 136 -8.02 20.42 -0.59
CA PHE A 136 -8.64 19.29 -1.26
C PHE A 136 -9.60 18.55 -0.33
N ALA A 137 -9.21 18.30 0.93
CA ALA A 137 -10.11 17.72 1.93
C ALA A 137 -11.38 18.57 2.13
N ILE A 138 -11.23 19.90 2.27
CA ILE A 138 -12.39 20.81 2.36
C ILE A 138 -13.26 20.74 1.09
N TYR A 139 -12.64 20.64 -0.08
CA TYR A 139 -13.36 20.51 -1.35
C TYR A 139 -14.15 19.20 -1.41
N CYS A 140 -13.60 18.07 -0.96
CA CYS A 140 -14.31 16.79 -0.90
C CYS A 140 -15.59 16.88 -0.06
N ASP A 141 -15.56 17.63 1.05
CA ASP A 141 -16.71 17.77 1.95
C ASP A 141 -17.75 18.78 1.45
N LEU A 142 -17.30 19.89 0.84
CA LEU A 142 -18.16 21.04 0.55
C LEU A 142 -18.45 21.25 -0.95
N GLY A 143 -17.68 20.60 -1.84
CA GLY A 143 -17.68 20.85 -3.28
C GLY A 143 -17.19 22.25 -3.68
N LYS A 144 -16.51 22.97 -2.76
CA LYS A 144 -16.10 24.37 -2.94
C LYS A 144 -14.63 24.55 -2.61
N HIS A 145 -13.93 25.28 -3.47
CA HIS A 145 -12.52 25.60 -3.26
C HIS A 145 -12.35 26.66 -2.16
N PRO A 146 -11.59 26.38 -1.09
CA PRO A 146 -11.39 27.34 -0.01
C PRO A 146 -10.47 28.52 -0.35
N CYS A 147 -9.73 28.43 -1.45
CA CYS A 147 -8.95 29.53 -1.97
C CYS A 147 -9.80 30.61 -2.68
N ARG A 148 -11.10 30.37 -2.92
CA ARG A 148 -12.03 31.39 -3.45
C ARG A 148 -12.60 32.17 -2.26
N LYS A 149 -12.03 33.36 -2.02
CA LYS A 149 -12.26 34.22 -0.84
C LYS A 149 -13.72 34.65 -0.63
N ASP A 150 -14.59 34.46 -1.62
CA ASP A 150 -15.95 35.03 -1.59
C ASP A 150 -17.01 34.12 -0.93
N GLU A 151 -16.70 32.85 -0.59
CA GLU A 151 -17.75 31.88 -0.19
C GLU A 151 -17.54 31.10 1.12
N ILE A 152 -16.42 31.28 1.85
CA ILE A 152 -16.20 30.54 3.11
C ILE A 152 -16.39 31.48 4.30
N SER A 153 -17.65 31.76 4.61
CA SER A 153 -18.06 32.35 5.88
C SER A 153 -18.68 31.29 6.79
N SER A 154 -18.29 31.31 8.07
CA SER A 154 -18.86 30.62 9.24
C SER A 154 -18.74 29.09 9.37
N LYS A 155 -18.72 28.30 8.29
CA LYS A 155 -18.68 26.82 8.40
C LYS A 155 -17.30 26.22 8.76
N LEU A 156 -16.21 26.92 8.46
CA LEU A 156 -14.83 26.41 8.66
C LEU A 156 -14.46 26.23 10.14
N MET A 157 -15.08 27.02 11.05
CA MET A 157 -14.82 26.97 12.49
C MET A 157 -15.35 25.71 13.20
N ARG A 158 -16.21 24.92 12.56
CA ARG A 158 -16.78 23.69 13.15
C ARG A 158 -16.09 22.40 12.71
N ALA A 159 -15.37 22.42 11.58
CA ALA A 159 -14.72 21.22 11.02
C ALA A 159 -13.32 20.99 11.60
N THR A 160 -12.63 22.06 12.01
CA THR A 160 -11.37 21.95 12.76
C THR A 160 -11.71 21.93 14.25
N GLY A 161 -11.82 20.73 14.85
CA GLY A 161 -12.07 20.55 16.28
C GLY A 161 -10.97 21.17 17.16
N LYS A 162 -11.03 22.49 17.36
CA LYS A 162 -10.33 23.22 18.42
C LYS A 162 -11.39 23.84 19.32
N GLU A 163 -11.79 23.07 20.33
CA GLU A 163 -12.43 23.64 21.51
C GLU A 163 -11.36 24.24 22.45
N ARG A 164 -11.78 25.34 23.11
CA ARG A 164 -11.20 26.08 24.25
C ARG A 164 -10.08 27.07 23.88
N ILE A 165 -10.07 28.30 24.39
CA ILE A 165 -10.30 28.68 25.80
C ILE A 165 -11.09 30.01 25.90
N SER A 166 -12.09 30.00 26.77
CA SER A 166 -12.80 31.16 27.34
C SER A 166 -11.90 31.95 28.31
N GLY A 167 -11.96 33.28 28.27
CA GLY A 167 -11.43 34.11 29.35
C GLY A 167 -11.71 35.59 29.14
N GLU A 168 -12.88 36.04 29.63
CA GLU A 168 -13.06 37.18 30.55
C GLU A 168 -14.31 36.91 31.39
#